data_AF-A0A645BW33-F1
#
_entry.id   AF-A0A645BW33-F1
#
_cell.length_a   1.000
_cell.length_b   1.000
_cell.length_c   1.000
_cell.angle_alpha   90.00
_cell.angle_beta   90.00
_cell.angle_gamma   90.00
#
_symmetry.space_group_name_H-M   'P 1'
#
loop_
_entity.id
_entity.type
_entity.pdbx_description
1 polymer ?
#
loop_
_entity_poly.entity_id
_entity_poly.type
_entity_poly.pdbx_seq_one_letter_code
_entity_poly.pdbx_strand_id
1 'polypeptide(L)'
;MIDWKYYEVMYGERYMDTPQENPDGYREASLLNKAGNLKSRLLIIHGDEDPVVVLQQSLQFLKSSIDAGVHPDYFIYPGHEHNMVGRDRVHLHEHITRYFEDFCR
;
A
#
# COMPACT_ATOMS: atom_id res chain seq x y z
N MET A 1 3.58 3.42 0.88
CA MET A 1 2.78 4.56 0.39
C MET A 1 2.36 4.29 -1.06
N ILE A 2 1.12 4.57 -1.43
CA ILE A 2 0.54 4.32 -2.77
C ILE A 2 0.39 5.63 -3.58
N ASP A 3 0.01 6.72 -2.91
CA ASP A 3 -0.20 8.03 -3.50
C ASP A 3 0.28 9.12 -2.53
N TRP A 4 1.12 10.03 -3.01
CA TRP A 4 1.73 11.10 -2.22
C TRP A 4 0.70 12.08 -1.65
N LYS A 5 -0.49 12.20 -2.26
CA LYS A 5 -1.53 13.12 -1.79
C LYS A 5 -2.16 12.75 -0.44
N TYR A 6 -1.97 11.52 0.04
CA TYR A 6 -2.42 11.10 1.38
C TYR A 6 -1.26 10.87 2.34
N TYR A 7 -0.07 11.33 2.01
CA TYR A 7 1.05 11.30 2.91
C TYR A 7 1.14 12.61 3.69
N GLU A 8 1.86 12.59 4.80
CA GLU A 8 2.06 13.78 5.63
C GLU A 8 2.66 14.91 4.79
N VAL A 9 2.04 16.10 4.87
CA VAL A 9 2.28 17.22 3.96
C VAL A 9 3.73 17.70 4.04
N MET A 10 4.32 17.84 5.23
CA MET A 10 5.71 18.30 5.34
C MET A 10 6.70 17.33 4.72
N TYR A 11 6.46 16.03 4.83
CA TYR A 11 7.30 15.01 4.21
C TYR A 11 7.07 14.92 2.71
N GLY A 12 5.81 15.00 2.26
CA GLY A 12 5.46 14.98 0.85
C GLY A 12 6.09 16.14 0.08
N GLU A 13 5.86 17.37 0.55
CA GLU A 13 6.30 18.58 -0.15
C GLU A 13 7.82 18.75 -0.13
N ARG A 14 8.53 18.22 0.88
CA ARG A 14 10.00 18.21 0.91
C ARG A 14 10.61 17.51 -0.31
N TYR A 15 9.96 16.48 -0.83
CA TYR A 15 10.50 15.66 -1.92
C TYR A 15 9.74 15.80 -3.24
N MET A 16 8.49 16.26 -3.20
CA MET A 16 7.60 16.33 -4.36
C MET A 16 7.17 17.75 -4.73
N ASP A 17 7.60 18.78 -3.99
CA ASP A 17 6.99 20.12 -4.00
C ASP A 17 5.48 20.05 -3.66
N THR A 18 4.78 21.19 -3.71
CA THR A 18 3.34 21.21 -3.52
C THR A 18 2.61 20.51 -4.67
N PRO A 19 1.44 19.87 -4.45
CA PRO A 19 0.64 19.30 -5.54
C PRO A 19 0.26 20.32 -6.63
N GLN A 20 0.22 21.61 -6.29
CA GLN A 20 -0.05 22.71 -7.21
C GLN A 20 1.16 23.04 -8.09
N GLU A 21 2.37 22.93 -7.56
CA GLU A 21 3.61 23.23 -8.28
C GLU A 21 4.11 22.02 -9.08
N ASN A 22 3.81 20.79 -8.63
CA ASN A 22 4.24 19.55 -9.30
C ASN A 22 3.08 18.56 -9.59
N PRO A 23 2.01 19.00 -10.27
CA PRO A 23 0.83 18.14 -10.50
C PRO A 23 1.14 16.89 -11.33
N ASP A 24 2.12 16.96 -12.24
CA ASP A 24 2.55 15.82 -13.05
C ASP A 24 3.35 14.82 -12.21
N GLY A 25 4.26 15.28 -11.35
CA GLY A 25 5.03 14.39 -10.45
C GLY A 25 4.14 13.60 -9.51
N TYR A 26 3.13 14.23 -8.90
CA TYR A 26 2.14 13.51 -8.08
C TYR A 26 1.35 12.47 -8.90
N ARG A 27 0.97 12.81 -10.14
CA ARG A 27 0.22 11.90 -11.02
C ARG A 27 1.06 10.69 -11.44
N GLU A 28 2.31 10.90 -11.80
CA GLU A 28 3.24 9.86 -12.25
C GLU A 28 3.70 8.95 -11.11
N ALA A 29 3.88 9.50 -9.91
CA ALA A 29 4.28 8.76 -8.73
C ALA A 29 3.13 7.91 -8.14
N SER A 30 1.88 8.28 -8.37
CA SER A 30 0.72 7.52 -7.90
C SER A 30 0.65 6.13 -8.54
N LEU A 31 0.54 5.10 -7.69
CA LEU A 31 0.36 3.72 -8.13
C LEU A 31 -1.08 3.40 -8.53
N LEU A 32 -2.04 4.27 -8.22
CA LEU A 32 -3.47 4.07 -8.53
C LEU A 32 -3.69 3.89 -10.04
N ASN A 33 -3.02 4.70 -10.86
CA ASN A 33 -3.11 4.64 -12.31
C ASN A 33 -2.38 3.42 -12.92
N LYS A 34 -1.64 2.67 -12.09
CA LYS A 34 -0.81 1.54 -12.52
C LYS A 34 -1.35 0.20 -12.03
N ALA A 35 -2.48 0.17 -11.31
CA ALA A 35 -3.06 -1.05 -10.77
C ALA A 35 -3.31 -2.12 -11.85
N GLY A 36 -3.82 -1.70 -13.02
CA GLY A 36 -4.07 -2.59 -14.18
C GLY A 36 -2.82 -3.19 -14.82
N ASN A 37 -1.62 -2.71 -14.49
CA ASN A 37 -0.36 -3.24 -15.03
C ASN A 37 0.12 -4.49 -14.29
N LEU A 38 -0.63 -4.96 -13.28
CA LEU A 38 -0.25 -6.13 -12.51
C LEU A 38 -0.33 -7.40 -13.37
N LYS A 39 0.83 -8.07 -13.57
CA LYS A 39 0.94 -9.29 -14.38
C LYS A 39 1.02 -10.58 -13.56
N SER A 40 1.29 -10.46 -12.27
CA SER A 40 1.51 -11.57 -11.35
C SER A 40 0.76 -11.32 -10.05
N ARG A 41 0.84 -12.26 -9.11
CA ARG A 41 0.24 -12.14 -7.80
C ARG A 41 0.86 -10.98 -6.99
N LEU A 42 0.02 -10.27 -6.27
CA LEU A 42 0.40 -9.18 -5.36
C LEU A 42 -0.30 -9.41 -4.02
N LEU A 43 0.49 -9.47 -2.94
CA LEU A 43 -0.02 -9.45 -1.57
C LEU A 43 0.13 -8.03 -1.00
N ILE A 44 -0.96 -7.49 -0.48
CA ILE A 44 -0.98 -6.23 0.26
C ILE A 44 -1.28 -6.54 1.72
N ILE A 45 -0.44 -6.04 2.61
CA ILE A 45 -0.59 -6.21 4.06
C ILE A 45 -0.60 -4.83 4.73
N HIS A 46 -1.54 -4.59 5.64
CA HIS A 46 -1.65 -3.30 6.36
C HIS A 46 -2.19 -3.48 7.79
N GLY A 47 -1.68 -2.72 8.76
CA GLY A 47 -2.38 -2.43 10.01
C GLY A 47 -3.49 -1.40 9.82
N ASP A 48 -4.65 -1.57 10.45
CA ASP A 48 -5.80 -0.66 10.27
C ASP A 48 -5.72 0.63 11.10
N GLU A 49 -4.81 0.69 12.08
CA GLU A 49 -4.59 1.85 12.95
C GLU A 49 -3.25 2.57 12.65
N ASP A 50 -2.71 2.44 11.45
CA ASP A 50 -1.43 3.07 11.04
C ASP A 50 -1.56 4.61 10.89
N PRO A 51 -0.92 5.42 11.76
CA PRO A 51 -0.98 6.88 11.67
C PRO A 51 0.04 7.47 10.68
N VAL A 52 1.00 6.67 10.20
CA VAL A 52 2.09 7.09 9.30
C VAL A 52 1.70 6.88 7.85
N VAL A 53 1.21 5.69 7.52
CA VAL A 53 0.68 5.33 6.20
C VAL A 53 -0.77 4.92 6.39
N VAL A 54 -1.67 5.90 6.38
CA VAL A 54 -3.07 5.65 6.68
C VAL A 54 -3.70 4.60 5.75
N LEU A 55 -4.61 3.78 6.27
CA LEU A 55 -5.26 2.66 5.58
C LEU A 55 -5.92 3.06 4.25
N GLN A 56 -6.33 4.32 4.09
CA GLN A 56 -6.91 4.87 2.87
C GLN A 56 -5.99 4.71 1.65
N GLN A 57 -4.68 4.64 1.85
CA GLN A 57 -3.68 4.40 0.80
C GLN A 57 -3.90 3.05 0.11
N SER A 58 -3.97 1.97 0.90
CA SER A 58 -4.11 0.61 0.41
C SER A 58 -5.53 0.31 -0.07
N LEU A 59 -6.56 0.89 0.58
CA LEU A 59 -7.95 0.78 0.13
C LEU A 59 -8.18 1.42 -1.24
N GLN A 60 -7.51 2.52 -1.56
CA GLN A 60 -7.62 3.12 -2.90
C GLN A 60 -6.92 2.29 -3.97
N PHE A 61 -5.76 1.72 -3.66
CA PHE A 61 -5.12 0.79 -4.58
C PHE A 61 -6.00 -0.43 -4.84
N LEU A 62 -6.64 -0.97 -3.79
CA LEU A 62 -7.60 -2.06 -3.91
C LEU A 62 -8.79 -1.66 -4.78
N LYS A 63 -9.34 -0.45 -4.59
CA LYS A 63 -10.41 0.08 -5.44
C LYS A 63 -9.99 0.21 -6.90
N SER A 64 -8.83 0.80 -7.18
CA SER A 64 -8.27 0.89 -8.54
C SER A 64 -8.01 -0.49 -9.16
N SER A 65 -7.60 -1.47 -8.35
CA SER A 65 -7.41 -2.85 -8.81
C SER A 65 -8.73 -3.49 -9.21
N ILE A 66 -9.78 -3.33 -8.39
CA ILE A 66 -11.14 -3.78 -8.70
C ILE A 66 -11.65 -3.15 -10.00
N ASP A 67 -11.48 -1.83 -10.15
CA ASP A 67 -11.91 -1.11 -11.35
C ASP A 67 -11.15 -1.57 -12.61
N ALA A 68 -9.90 -2.02 -12.46
CA ALA A 68 -9.08 -2.58 -13.53
C ALA A 68 -9.29 -4.09 -13.76
N GLY A 69 -10.16 -4.76 -12.99
CA GLY A 69 -10.38 -6.21 -13.08
C GLY A 69 -9.19 -7.05 -12.58
N VAL A 70 -8.35 -6.47 -11.72
CA VAL A 70 -7.17 -7.12 -11.13
C VAL A 70 -7.49 -7.58 -9.71
N HIS A 71 -6.96 -8.73 -9.33
CA HIS A 71 -7.26 -9.41 -8.07
C HIS A 71 -6.01 -9.52 -7.17
N PRO A 72 -5.61 -8.45 -6.45
CA PRO A 72 -4.58 -8.55 -5.42
C PRO A 72 -5.12 -9.32 -4.20
N ASP A 73 -4.23 -10.05 -3.54
CA ASP A 73 -4.49 -10.66 -2.24
C ASP A 73 -4.29 -9.58 -1.14
N TYR A 74 -5.18 -9.53 -0.15
CA TYR A 74 -5.24 -8.44 0.83
C TYR A 74 -5.39 -8.97 2.25
N PHE A 75 -4.52 -8.54 3.17
CA PHE A 75 -4.52 -8.96 4.57
C PHE A 75 -4.42 -7.76 5.52
N ILE A 76 -5.33 -7.68 6.49
CA ILE A 76 -5.34 -6.64 7.52
C ILE A 76 -4.92 -7.25 8.86
N TYR A 77 -4.12 -6.50 9.61
CA TYR A 77 -3.87 -6.73 11.03
C TYR A 77 -4.68 -5.72 11.87
N PRO A 78 -5.80 -6.14 12.49
CA PRO A 78 -6.62 -5.26 13.29
C PRO A 78 -5.92 -4.79 14.57
N GLY A 79 -6.07 -3.52 14.93
CA GLY A 79 -5.47 -2.89 16.11
C GLY A 79 -3.96 -2.67 16.02
N HIS A 80 -3.38 -2.76 14.81
CA HIS A 80 -1.95 -2.52 14.62
C HIS A 80 -1.69 -1.20 13.90
N GLU A 81 -0.69 -0.49 14.42
CA GLU A 81 -0.12 0.72 13.81
C GLU A 81 0.89 0.37 12.69
N HIS A 82 1.80 1.29 12.38
CA HIS A 82 2.81 1.14 11.32
C HIS A 82 3.80 -0.02 11.54
N ASN A 83 4.16 -0.27 12.80
CA ASN A 83 5.15 -1.30 13.16
C ASN A 83 4.45 -2.46 13.87
N MET A 84 4.33 -3.60 13.20
CA MET A 84 3.90 -4.83 13.89
C MET A 84 4.92 -5.23 14.95
N VAL A 85 4.42 -5.43 16.17
CA VAL A 85 5.22 -5.85 17.33
C VAL A 85 4.64 -7.11 17.97
N GLY A 86 5.42 -7.71 18.87
CA GLY A 86 4.98 -8.87 19.65
C GLY A 86 4.67 -10.11 18.81
N ARG A 87 3.65 -10.85 19.21
CA ARG A 87 3.24 -12.13 18.59
C ARG A 87 2.88 -11.96 17.10
N ASP A 88 2.21 -10.87 16.76
CA ASP A 88 1.67 -10.67 15.41
C ASP A 88 2.78 -10.35 14.41
N ARG A 89 3.93 -9.86 14.87
CA ARG A 89 5.14 -9.79 14.03
C ARG A 89 5.58 -11.18 13.57
N VAL A 90 5.52 -12.20 14.43
CA VAL A 90 5.89 -13.58 14.04
C VAL A 90 4.89 -14.10 13.01
N HIS A 91 3.59 -13.89 13.25
CA HIS A 91 2.53 -14.25 12.31
C HIS A 91 2.70 -13.54 10.95
N LEU A 92 3.08 -12.26 10.93
CA LEU A 92 3.40 -11.51 9.71
C LEU A 92 4.48 -12.19 8.88
N HIS A 93 5.59 -12.58 9.52
CA HIS A 93 6.69 -13.23 8.80
C HIS A 93 6.27 -14.61 8.28
N GLU A 94 5.54 -15.39 9.09
CA GLU A 94 5.00 -16.68 8.66
C GLU A 94 4.03 -16.52 7.47
N HIS A 95 3.12 -15.55 7.52
CA HIS A 95 2.16 -15.27 6.46
C HIS A 95 2.86 -14.90 5.15
N ILE A 96 3.89 -14.04 5.22
CA ILE A 96 4.72 -13.68 4.06
C ILE A 96 5.42 -14.91 3.50
N THR A 97 6.09 -15.71 4.35
CA THR A 97 6.80 -16.93 3.92
C THR A 97 5.86 -17.89 3.20
N ARG A 98 4.70 -18.18 3.80
CA ARG A 98 3.70 -19.08 3.21
C ARG A 98 3.22 -18.59 1.85
N TYR A 99 2.98 -17.28 1.72
CA TYR A 99 2.58 -16.70 0.44
C TYR A 99 3.62 -16.94 -0.66
N PHE A 100 4.91 -16.77 -0.36
CA PHE A 100 5.97 -17.10 -1.32
C PHE A 100 6.07 -18.60 -1.61
N GLU A 101 5.95 -19.46 -0.60
CA GLU A 101 6.02 -20.92 -0.78
C GLU A 101 4.85 -21.47 -1.62
N ASP A 102 3.66 -20.89 -1.45
CA ASP A 102 2.44 -21.31 -2.14
C ASP A 102 2.37 -20.78 -3.58
N PHE A 103 2.94 -19.58 -3.85
CA PHE A 103 2.69 -18.86 -5.10
C PHE A 103 3.92 -18.45 -5.91
N CYS A 104 5.15 -18.62 -5.39
CA CYS A 104 6.38 -18.16 -6.05
C CYS A 104 7.43 -19.26 -6.29
N ARG A 105 7.01 -20.51 -6.45
CA ARG A 105 7.89 -21.61 -6.88
C ARG A 105 8.19 -21.59 -8.37
#